data_AF-A0A7W6PYD0-F1
#
_entry.id   AF-A0A7W6PYD0-F1
#
_cell.length_a   1.000
_cell.length_b   1.000
_cell.length_c   1.000
_cell.angle_alpha   90.00
_cell.angle_beta   90.00
_cell.angle_gamma   90.00
#
_symmetry.space_group_name_H-M   'P 1'
#
loop_
_entity.id
_entity.type
_entity.pdbx_description
1 polymer ?
#
loop_
_entity_poly.entity_id
_entity_poly.type
_entity_poly.pdbx_seq_one_letter_code
_entity_poly.pdbx_strand_id
1 'polypeptide(L)'
;MKSSATGNPAGCVLPDRTIVTRLRKHVHKQTDESLNDRFGISYNTWRRLISGRPVRASLLSRLEMRLDLIEQRSTDLKLDS
;
A
#
# COMPACT_ATOMS: atom_id res chain seq x y z
N MET A 1 22.73 -17.09 26.16
CA MET A 1 22.36 -16.49 24.86
C MET A 1 21.05 -15.74 25.07
N LYS A 2 21.06 -14.40 25.05
CA LYS A 2 19.86 -13.57 25.27
C LYS A 2 19.20 -13.33 23.91
N SER A 3 18.04 -13.93 23.68
CA SER A 3 17.21 -13.65 22.50
C SER A 3 16.63 -12.24 22.66
N SER A 4 17.12 -11.31 21.84
CA SER A 4 16.60 -9.95 21.75
C SER A 4 15.15 -10.00 21.26
N ALA A 5 14.23 -9.57 22.13
CA ALA A 5 12.84 -9.35 21.81
C ALA A 5 12.71 -8.18 20.81
N THR A 6 12.64 -8.48 19.52
CA THR A 6 12.17 -7.53 18.52
C THR A 6 10.65 -7.52 18.58
N GLY A 7 10.09 -6.71 19.48
CA GLY A 7 8.65 -6.57 19.65
C GLY A 7 7.99 -6.11 18.35
N ASN A 8 7.38 -7.04 17.62
CA ASN A 8 6.49 -6.69 16.52
C ASN A 8 5.23 -6.12 17.18
N PRO A 9 4.86 -4.84 16.99
CA PRO A 9 3.64 -4.30 17.56
C PRO A 9 2.49 -5.13 17.00
N ALA A 10 1.81 -5.89 17.88
CA ALA A 10 0.89 -6.96 17.53
C ALA A 10 -0.04 -6.53 16.36
N GLY A 11 0.07 -7.23 15.22
CA GLY A 11 -0.72 -6.97 14.02
C GLY A 11 -0.09 -6.09 12.95
N CYS A 12 1.20 -5.71 13.07
CA CYS A 12 1.96 -5.14 11.96
C CYS A 12 2.70 -6.20 11.15
N VAL A 13 2.71 -6.06 9.84
CA VAL A 13 3.43 -6.92 8.90
C VAL A 13 4.22 -6.06 7.90
N LEU A 14 5.28 -6.64 7.35
CA LEU A 14 6.05 -5.98 6.30
C LEU A 14 5.26 -5.97 4.99
N PRO A 15 5.24 -4.86 4.25
CA PRO A 15 4.60 -4.82 2.93
C PRO A 15 5.36 -5.70 1.95
N ASP A 16 4.64 -6.51 1.17
CA ASP A 16 5.22 -7.24 0.05
C ASP A 16 5.69 -6.27 -1.05
N ARG A 17 6.81 -6.59 -1.70
CA ARG A 17 7.36 -5.86 -2.84
C ARG A 17 6.36 -5.73 -3.98
N THR A 18 5.50 -6.74 -4.17
CA THR A 18 4.45 -6.72 -5.20
C THR A 18 3.49 -5.56 -4.97
N ILE A 19 2.99 -5.40 -3.74
CA ILE A 19 2.05 -4.33 -3.36
C ILE A 19 2.72 -2.96 -3.53
N VAL A 20 3.97 -2.82 -3.11
CA VAL A 20 4.70 -1.54 -3.26
C VAL A 20 4.90 -1.19 -4.73
N THR A 21 5.19 -2.17 -5.59
CA THR A 21 5.33 -1.97 -7.03
C THR A 21 4.02 -1.53 -7.66
N ARG A 22 2.92 -2.22 -7.33
CA ARG A 22 1.57 -1.85 -7.79
C ARG A 22 1.19 -0.44 -7.32
N LEU A 23 1.42 -0.13 -6.05
CA LEU A 23 1.18 1.20 -5.51
C LEU A 23 1.96 2.28 -6.28
N ARG A 24 3.27 2.08 -6.51
CA ARG A 24 4.11 3.02 -7.27
C ARG A 24 3.62 3.23 -8.70
N LYS A 25 3.15 2.18 -9.37
CA LYS A 25 2.61 2.24 -10.74
C LYS A 25 1.37 3.15 -10.82
N HIS A 26 0.55 3.18 -9.77
CA HIS A 26 -0.72 3.92 -9.76
C HIS A 26 -0.65 5.27 -9.05
N VAL A 27 0.46 5.63 -8.40
CA VAL A 27 0.63 6.92 -7.73
C VAL A 27 1.01 7.98 -8.76
N HIS A 28 0.08 8.91 -9.05
CA HIS A 28 0.33 10.05 -9.94
C HIS A 28 0.80 11.30 -9.19
N LYS A 29 0.25 11.54 -7.99
CA LYS A 29 0.60 12.66 -7.12
C LYS A 29 0.84 12.13 -5.71
N GLN A 30 1.90 12.62 -5.07
CA GLN A 30 2.33 12.20 -3.73
C GLN A 30 1.89 13.20 -2.65
N THR A 31 0.71 13.80 -2.82
CA THR A 31 0.09 14.64 -1.78
C THR A 31 -0.85 13.80 -0.92
N ASP A 32 -1.10 14.23 0.31
CA ASP A 32 -1.98 13.48 1.22
C ASP A 32 -3.38 13.33 0.62
N GLU A 33 -3.92 14.39 0.02
CA GLU A 33 -5.25 14.41 -0.60
C GLU A 33 -5.32 13.43 -1.77
N SER A 34 -4.30 13.43 -2.63
CA SER A 34 -4.25 12.55 -3.81
C SER A 34 -4.12 11.07 -3.41
N LEU A 35 -3.33 10.79 -2.37
CA LEU A 35 -3.13 9.44 -1.85
C LEU A 35 -4.37 8.93 -1.11
N ASN A 36 -5.05 9.81 -0.38
CA ASN A 36 -6.29 9.49 0.33
C ASN A 36 -7.43 9.24 -0.65
N ASP A 37 -7.63 10.15 -1.61
CA ASP A 37 -8.66 10.03 -2.63
C ASP A 37 -8.50 8.75 -3.47
N ARG A 38 -7.26 8.43 -3.88
CA ARG A 38 -7.01 7.27 -4.73
C ARG A 38 -6.90 5.95 -3.95
N PHE A 39 -6.17 5.93 -2.84
CA PHE A 39 -5.81 4.70 -2.13
C PHE A 39 -6.35 4.61 -0.69
N GLY A 40 -6.92 5.70 -0.16
CA GLY A 40 -7.40 5.74 1.23
C GLY A 40 -6.27 5.70 2.25
N ILE A 41 -5.06 6.13 1.88
CA ILE A 41 -3.89 6.18 2.76
C ILE A 41 -3.36 7.60 2.86
N SER A 42 -2.82 7.94 4.02
CA SER A 42 -2.08 9.20 4.20
C SER A 42 -0.68 9.13 3.59
N TYR A 43 -0.09 10.30 3.37
CA TYR A 43 1.31 10.44 2.94
C TYR A 43 2.29 9.72 3.86
N ASN A 44 2.07 9.75 5.18
CA ASN A 44 2.92 9.04 6.14
C ASN A 44 2.87 7.52 5.94
N THR A 45 1.68 6.98 5.67
CA THR A 45 1.49 5.56 5.38
C THR A 45 2.21 5.20 4.08
N TRP A 46 2.03 6.01 3.03
CA TRP A 46 2.73 5.82 1.76
C TRP A 46 4.25 5.79 1.94
N ARG A 47 4.82 6.75 2.69
CA ARG A 47 6.26 6.78 3.03
C ARG A 47 6.73 5.52 3.75
N ARG A 48 5.93 4.99 4.69
CA ARG A 48 6.25 3.73 5.39
C ARG A 48 6.29 2.55 4.43
N LEU A 49 5.29 2.43 3.55
CA LEU A 49 5.20 1.36 2.57
C LEU A 49 6.40 1.35 1.62
N ILE A 50 6.73 2.49 1.01
CA ILE A 50 7.85 2.56 0.06
C ILE A 50 9.23 2.37 0.71
N SER A 51 9.32 2.60 2.03
CA SER A 51 10.55 2.41 2.82
C SER A 51 10.64 1.01 3.44
N GLY A 52 9.70 0.11 3.12
CA GLY A 52 9.68 -1.25 3.67
C GLY A 52 9.43 -1.32 5.17
N ARG A 53 8.80 -0.30 5.77
CA ARG A 53 8.48 -0.30 7.20
C ARG A 53 7.22 -1.13 7.46
N PRO A 54 7.14 -1.87 8.59
CA PRO A 54 5.93 -2.58 8.97
C PRO A 54 4.72 -1.65 9.04
N VAL A 55 3.55 -2.12 8.60
CA VAL A 55 2.26 -1.42 8.70
C VAL A 55 1.20 -2.41 9.20
N ARG A 56 0.03 -1.92 9.65
CA ARG A 56 -1.03 -2.79 10.15
C ARG A 56 -1.49 -3.76 9.04
N ALA A 57 -1.67 -5.04 9.36
CA ALA A 57 -2.15 -6.04 8.42
C ALA A 57 -3.49 -5.63 7.78
N SER A 58 -4.43 -5.12 8.57
CA SER A 58 -5.72 -4.61 8.09
C SER A 58 -5.62 -3.39 7.18
N LEU A 59 -4.50 -2.66 7.21
CA LEU A 59 -4.24 -1.58 6.26
C LEU A 59 -3.80 -2.16 4.91
N LEU A 60 -2.93 -3.17 4.91
CA LEU A 60 -2.50 -3.83 3.68
C LEU A 60 -3.64 -4.56 2.98
N SER A 61 -4.45 -5.33 3.71
CA SER A 61 -5.59 -6.04 3.10
C SER A 61 -6.58 -5.07 2.43
N ARG A 62 -6.83 -3.90 3.03
CA ARG A 62 -7.66 -2.85 2.41
C ARG A 62 -6.99 -2.21 1.20
N LEU A 63 -5.68 -2.00 1.27
CA LEU A 63 -4.91 -1.42 0.17
C LEU A 63 -4.86 -2.36 -1.04
N GLU A 64 -4.67 -3.66 -0.81
CA GLU A 64 -4.69 -4.71 -1.84
C GLU A 64 -6.02 -4.72 -2.58
N MET A 65 -7.13 -4.84 -1.85
CA MET A 65 -8.48 -4.82 -2.43
C MET A 65 -8.72 -3.55 -3.26
N ARG A 66 -8.23 -2.39 -2.80
CA ARG A 66 -8.38 -1.13 -3.53
C ARG A 66 -7.50 -1.06 -4.78
N LEU A 67 -6.30 -1.62 -4.73
CA LEU A 67 -5.43 -1.73 -5.91
C LEU A 67 -6.04 -2.66 -6.97
N ASP A 68 -6.66 -3.77 -6.55
CA ASP A 68 -7.36 -4.68 -7.47
C ASP A 68 -8.47 -3.95 -8.22
N LEU A 69 -9.28 -3.14 -7.52
CA LEU A 69 -10.35 -2.33 -8.13
C LEU A 69 -9.79 -1.26 -9.10
N ILE A 70 -8.69 -0.59 -8.74
CA ILE A 70 -8.05 0.41 -9.60
C ILE A 70 -7.52 -0.25 -10.88
N GLU A 71 -6.92 -1.43 -10.76
CA GLU A 71 -6.36 -2.17 -11.88
C GLU A 71 -7.47 -2.69 -12.80
N GLN A 72 -8.55 -3.26 -12.25
CA GLN A 72 -9.74 -3.66 -13.01
C GLN A 72 -10.34 -2.50 -13.81
N ARG A 73 -10.48 -1.33 -13.19
CA ARG A 73 -11.00 -0.14 -13.87
C ARG A 73 -10.03 0.39 -14.93
N SER A 74 -8.72 0.19 -14.74
CA SER A 74 -7.69 0.58 -15.71
C SER A 74 -7.61 -0.37 -16.91
N THR A 75 -8.01 -1.63 -16.75
CA THR A 75 -8.09 -2.62 -17.84
C THR A 75 -9.36 -2.47 -18.66
N ASP A 76 -10.48 -2.09 -18.03
CA ASP A 76 -11.76 -1.88 -18.70
C ASP A 76 -11.70 -0.73 -19.74
N LEU A 77 -10.99 0.36 -19.39
CA LEU A 77 -10.74 1.53 -20.25
C LEU A 77 -9.72 1.28 -21.39
N LYS A 78 -9.21 0.06 -21.57
CA LYS A 78 -8.27 -0.29 -22.66
C LYS A 78 -8.90 -1.16 -23.74
N LEU A 79 -10.13 -1.65 -23.56
CA LEU A 79 -10.79 -2.53 -24.54
C LEU A 79 -11.57 -1.75 -25.61
N ASP A 80 -11.77 -0.44 -25.44
CA ASP A 80 -12.56 0.42 -26.32
C ASP A 80 -11.74 1.29 -27.29
N SER A 81 -10.41 1.09 -27.38
CA SER A 81 -9.52 1.86 -28.28
C SER A 81 -8.87 1.03 -29.37
#